data_AF-A0A2A9CFG3-F1
#
_entry.id   AF-A0A2A9CFG3-F1
#
_cell.length_a   1.000
_cell.length_b   1.000
_cell.length_c   1.000
_cell.angle_alpha   90.00
_cell.angle_beta   90.00
_cell.angle_gamma   90.00
#
_symmetry.space_group_name_H-M   'P 1'
#
loop_
_entity.id
_entity.type
_entity.pdbx_description
1 polymer ?
#
loop_
_entity_poly.entity_id
_entity_poly.type
_entity_poly.pdbx_seq_one_letter_code
_entity_poly.pdbx_strand_id
1 'polypeptide(L)'
;MKRFLPLAMLLVFVFVAACSNNEANEGGATNNSGSTEETSDASETDVKSDLLDFQMNLIQTVNKNDSPIYAFEAAKVVEEKPSDEELATMKADAEAAAKTVAEDVRAVEVPAELDTYKSDIEAALEDLAKSYETRAANLSDEPEATYEESDAQFASFEEKMATVYEDAGLTAPSFSADLVD
;
A
#
# COMPACT_ATOMS: atom_id res chain seq x y z
N MET A 1 -22.84 46.10 -27.12
CA MET A 1 -22.25 45.89 -28.47
C MET A 1 -21.93 44.41 -28.63
N LYS A 2 -21.93 43.88 -29.86
CA LYS A 2 -21.95 42.42 -30.15
C LYS A 2 -20.62 41.98 -30.79
N ARG A 3 -19.87 41.08 -30.13
CA ARG A 3 -18.68 40.39 -30.66
C ARG A 3 -18.64 38.98 -30.05
N PHE A 4 -19.12 37.95 -30.74
CA PHE A 4 -18.48 37.16 -31.81
C PHE A 4 -17.52 36.07 -31.27
N LEU A 5 -18.05 34.84 -31.21
CA LEU A 5 -17.33 33.55 -31.19
C LEU A 5 -16.89 33.23 -32.64
N PRO A 6 -15.74 32.56 -32.90
CA PRO A 6 -15.60 31.09 -32.88
C PRO A 6 -14.28 30.68 -32.14
N LEU A 7 -13.69 29.48 -32.20
CA LEU A 7 -13.90 28.22 -32.95
C LEU A 7 -13.44 27.01 -32.10
N ALA A 8 -13.65 25.77 -32.58
CA ALA A 8 -13.17 24.52 -31.98
C ALA A 8 -11.73 24.15 -32.40
N MET A 9 -11.05 23.32 -31.59
CA MET A 9 -10.13 22.30 -32.10
C MET A 9 -10.23 21.01 -31.28
N LEU A 10 -10.80 19.99 -31.90
CA LEU A 10 -10.91 18.62 -31.38
C LEU A 10 -9.61 17.87 -31.71
N LEU A 11 -8.92 17.33 -30.72
CA LEU A 11 -7.77 16.44 -30.92
C LEU A 11 -8.08 15.05 -30.37
N VAL A 12 -8.47 14.16 -31.29
CA VAL A 12 -8.64 12.73 -31.02
C VAL A 12 -7.31 12.05 -31.25
N PHE A 13 -6.73 11.47 -30.19
CA PHE A 13 -5.63 10.52 -30.31
C PHE A 13 -6.19 9.10 -30.12
N VAL A 14 -6.19 8.33 -31.20
CA VAL A 14 -6.40 6.87 -31.16
C VAL A 14 -5.15 6.22 -31.73
N PHE A 15 -4.31 5.68 -30.85
CA PHE A 15 -3.27 4.72 -31.18
C PHE A 15 -3.52 3.47 -30.35
N VAL A 16 -4.33 2.55 -30.90
CA VAL A 16 -4.38 1.18 -30.40
C VAL A 16 -3.33 0.40 -31.17
N ALA A 17 -2.24 0.06 -30.49
CA ALA A 17 -1.23 -0.84 -31.02
C ALA A 17 -1.79 -2.27 -31.13
N ALA A 18 -1.21 -3.06 -32.04
CA ALA A 18 -1.74 -4.35 -32.46
C ALA A 18 -1.86 -5.38 -31.31
N CYS A 19 -3.03 -5.98 -31.17
CA CYS A 19 -3.18 -7.32 -30.60
C CYS A 19 -3.78 -8.28 -31.64
N SER A 20 -3.01 -9.32 -31.93
CA SER A 20 -3.42 -10.69 -32.30
C SER A 20 -4.70 -10.89 -33.14
N ASN A 21 -4.52 -11.47 -34.33
CA ASN A 21 -5.24 -12.71 -34.61
C ASN A 21 -4.37 -13.65 -35.44
N ASN A 22 -3.94 -14.75 -34.82
CA ASN A 22 -3.10 -15.78 -35.45
C ASN A 22 -4.00 -16.84 -36.09
N GLU A 23 -4.01 -16.92 -37.43
CA GLU A 23 -4.61 -18.05 -38.13
C GLU A 23 -3.77 -19.32 -37.89
N ALA A 24 -4.46 -20.44 -37.65
CA ALA A 24 -3.80 -21.73 -37.45
C ALA A 24 -3.40 -22.36 -38.80
N ASN A 25 -2.17 -22.88 -38.91
CA ASN A 25 -1.96 -24.17 -39.58
C ASN A 25 -0.69 -24.90 -39.09
N GLU A 26 -0.69 -26.21 -39.31
CA GLU A 26 0.28 -27.19 -38.83
C GLU A 26 1.63 -27.17 -39.56
N GLY A 27 2.66 -27.72 -38.91
CA GLY A 27 3.66 -28.56 -39.61
C GLY A 27 5.13 -28.30 -39.30
N GLY A 28 5.86 -29.35 -38.90
CA GLY A 28 7.32 -29.44 -39.06
C GLY A 28 8.11 -29.70 -37.78
N ALA A 29 8.35 -30.97 -37.45
CA ALA A 29 9.35 -31.35 -36.45
C ALA A 29 10.76 -31.35 -37.07
N THR A 30 11.73 -30.65 -36.49
CA THR A 30 13.15 -31.09 -36.47
C THR A 30 13.89 -30.45 -35.30
N ASN A 31 14.63 -31.26 -34.53
CA ASN A 31 15.55 -30.78 -33.51
C ASN A 31 16.72 -30.00 -34.14
N ASN A 32 17.12 -28.88 -33.55
CA ASN A 32 18.55 -28.54 -33.50
C ASN A 32 18.91 -27.91 -32.15
N SER A 33 20.11 -28.24 -31.69
CA SER A 33 20.68 -27.69 -30.47
C SER A 33 20.93 -26.18 -30.60
N GLY A 34 20.41 -25.44 -29.64
CA GLY A 34 20.58 -23.99 -29.49
C GLY A 34 20.36 -23.65 -28.03
N SER A 35 21.33 -24.00 -27.18
CA SER A 35 21.35 -23.59 -25.78
C SER A 35 21.65 -22.10 -25.72
N THR A 36 20.63 -21.27 -25.97
CA THR A 36 20.67 -19.88 -25.55
C THR A 36 20.48 -19.88 -24.04
N GLU A 37 21.57 -19.67 -23.31
CA GLU A 37 21.51 -19.21 -21.92
C GLU A 37 20.93 -17.79 -21.92
N GLU A 38 19.59 -17.70 -21.97
CA GLU A 38 18.84 -16.50 -21.54
C GLU A 38 18.93 -16.42 -20.01
N THR A 39 20.14 -16.19 -19.48
CA THR A 39 20.42 -16.01 -18.05
C THR A 39 20.71 -14.54 -17.78
N SER A 40 19.75 -13.67 -18.14
CA SER A 40 19.86 -12.21 -17.93
C SER A 40 18.52 -11.46 -18.15
N ASP A 41 17.51 -11.68 -17.29
CA ASP A 41 16.49 -10.64 -16.97
C ASP A 41 15.58 -11.02 -15.78
N ALA A 42 15.51 -12.31 -15.42
CA ALA A 42 14.77 -12.82 -14.25
C ALA A 42 15.45 -12.48 -12.90
N SER A 43 15.80 -11.21 -12.70
CA SER A 43 16.59 -10.74 -11.54
C SER A 43 16.35 -9.29 -11.11
N GLU A 44 15.71 -8.45 -11.93
CA GLU A 44 15.30 -7.08 -11.53
C GLU A 44 13.82 -6.79 -11.77
N THR A 45 13.27 -7.27 -12.90
CA THR A 45 11.84 -7.08 -13.21
C THR A 45 10.94 -7.82 -12.22
N ASP A 46 11.37 -9.01 -11.79
CA ASP A 46 10.63 -9.83 -10.83
C ASP A 46 10.60 -9.15 -9.45
N VAL A 47 11.76 -8.76 -8.92
CA VAL A 47 11.91 -8.02 -7.64
C VAL A 47 11.02 -6.76 -7.58
N LYS A 48 10.89 -6.04 -8.69
CA LYS A 48 9.99 -4.88 -8.80
C LYS A 48 8.51 -5.26 -8.73
N SER A 49 8.12 -6.38 -9.34
CA SER A 49 6.75 -6.91 -9.24
C SER A 49 6.47 -7.39 -7.81
N ASP A 50 7.40 -8.14 -7.22
CA ASP A 50 7.26 -8.71 -5.87
C ASP A 50 7.17 -7.62 -4.79
N LEU A 51 7.88 -6.49 -4.96
CA LEU A 51 7.71 -5.31 -4.10
C LEU A 51 6.29 -4.75 -4.20
N LEU A 52 5.76 -4.55 -5.41
CA LEU A 52 4.42 -4.00 -5.61
C LEU A 52 3.33 -4.95 -5.06
N ASP A 53 3.48 -6.25 -5.29
CA ASP A 53 2.58 -7.27 -4.71
C ASP A 53 2.67 -7.31 -3.18
N PHE A 54 3.87 -7.11 -2.61
CA PHE A 54 4.07 -6.94 -1.17
C PHE A 54 3.39 -5.67 -0.61
N GLN A 55 3.50 -4.51 -1.28
CA GLN A 55 2.75 -3.29 -0.90
C GLN A 55 1.25 -3.56 -0.88
N MET A 56 0.72 -4.18 -1.94
CA MET A 56 -0.70 -4.50 -2.03
C MET A 56 -1.14 -5.49 -0.94
N ASN A 57 -0.29 -6.46 -0.57
CA ASN A 57 -0.56 -7.39 0.53
C ASN A 57 -0.56 -6.67 1.91
N LEU A 58 0.41 -5.79 2.15
CA LEU A 58 0.52 -5.04 3.40
C LEU A 58 -0.67 -4.09 3.59
N ILE A 59 -1.04 -3.34 2.55
CA ILE A 59 -2.23 -2.46 2.56
C ILE A 59 -3.49 -3.26 2.87
N GLN A 60 -3.69 -4.42 2.23
CA GLN A 60 -4.84 -5.31 2.52
C GLN A 60 -4.82 -5.87 3.94
N THR A 61 -3.64 -6.12 4.51
CA THR A 61 -3.47 -6.64 5.87
C THR A 61 -3.88 -5.61 6.92
N VAL A 62 -3.54 -4.34 6.70
CA VAL A 62 -3.92 -3.21 7.56
C VAL A 62 -5.42 -2.89 7.41
N ASN A 63 -5.88 -2.61 6.18
CA ASN A 63 -7.26 -2.23 5.84
C ASN A 63 -8.33 -3.28 6.24
N LYS A 64 -7.91 -4.50 6.59
CA LYS A 64 -8.78 -5.58 7.07
C LYS A 64 -9.32 -5.31 8.48
N ASN A 65 -8.57 -4.60 9.34
CA ASN A 65 -8.90 -4.47 10.76
C ASN A 65 -8.88 -3.03 11.30
N ASP A 66 -8.39 -2.05 10.56
CA ASP A 66 -8.19 -0.66 11.01
C ASP A 66 -9.47 0.19 11.12
N SER A 67 -10.53 -0.11 10.35
CA SER A 67 -11.78 0.67 10.32
C SER A 67 -12.39 1.09 11.69
N PRO A 68 -12.28 0.35 12.81
CA PRO A 68 -12.76 0.81 14.12
C PRO A 68 -11.96 2.01 14.66
N ILE A 69 -10.68 2.14 14.30
CA ILE A 69 -9.81 3.26 14.67
C ILE A 69 -10.35 4.55 14.06
N TYR A 70 -10.63 4.52 12.75
CA TYR A 70 -11.22 5.64 12.01
C TYR A 70 -12.62 5.99 12.50
N ALA A 71 -13.46 4.97 12.75
CA ALA A 71 -14.80 5.17 13.31
C ALA A 71 -14.75 5.90 14.67
N PHE A 72 -13.83 5.53 15.56
CA PHE A 72 -13.63 6.20 16.84
C PHE A 72 -13.13 7.65 16.67
N GLU A 73 -12.13 7.89 15.83
CA GLU A 73 -11.59 9.23 15.61
C GLU A 73 -12.65 10.18 15.02
N ALA A 74 -13.42 9.71 14.02
CA ALA A 74 -14.53 10.47 13.44
C ALA A 74 -15.64 10.78 14.47
N ALA A 75 -15.98 9.82 15.33
CA ALA A 75 -17.01 9.97 16.36
C ALA A 75 -16.72 11.08 17.40
N LYS A 76 -15.46 11.45 17.59
CA LYS A 76 -15.09 12.55 18.50
C LYS A 76 -15.38 13.95 17.94
N VAL A 77 -15.54 14.09 16.63
CA VAL A 77 -15.61 15.40 15.94
C VAL A 77 -16.93 15.66 15.19
N VAL A 78 -17.86 14.70 15.16
CA VAL A 78 -19.23 14.91 14.65
C VAL A 78 -20.03 15.88 15.52
N GLU A 79 -21.00 16.59 14.92
CA GLU A 79 -21.87 17.55 15.65
C GLU A 79 -22.77 16.86 16.68
N GLU A 80 -23.35 15.71 16.32
CA GLU A 80 -24.12 14.85 17.23
C GLU A 80 -23.21 13.73 17.73
N LYS A 81 -22.49 14.01 18.83
CA LYS A 81 -21.57 13.04 19.45
C LYS A 81 -22.33 11.84 20.04
N PRO A 82 -21.75 10.63 20.01
CA PRO A 82 -22.23 9.51 20.82
C PRO A 82 -22.22 9.86 22.31
N SER A 83 -22.96 9.09 23.10
CA SER A 83 -22.84 9.13 24.56
C SER A 83 -21.46 8.65 25.03
N ASP A 84 -21.06 9.04 26.24
CA ASP A 84 -19.78 8.63 26.85
C ASP A 84 -19.62 7.10 26.89
N GLU A 85 -20.71 6.33 27.05
CA GLU A 85 -20.73 4.86 27.06
C GLU A 85 -20.49 4.27 25.67
N GLU A 86 -21.10 4.85 24.63
CA GLU A 86 -20.87 4.48 23.23
C GLU A 86 -19.44 4.84 22.81
N LEU A 87 -18.96 6.04 23.16
CA LEU A 87 -17.62 6.49 22.83
C LEU A 87 -16.53 5.64 23.52
N ALA A 88 -16.74 5.25 24.78
CA ALA A 88 -15.87 4.31 25.49
C ALA A 88 -15.87 2.91 24.86
N THR A 89 -17.01 2.47 24.32
CA THR A 89 -17.11 1.19 23.58
C THR A 89 -16.31 1.27 22.27
N MET A 90 -16.54 2.32 21.46
CA MET A 90 -15.80 2.55 20.23
C MET A 90 -14.29 2.68 20.46
N LYS A 91 -13.88 3.30 21.57
CA LYS A 91 -12.48 3.37 21.98
C LYS A 91 -11.89 1.98 22.22
N ALA A 92 -12.58 1.12 22.99
CA ALA A 92 -12.12 -0.24 23.26
C ALA A 92 -12.01 -1.09 21.98
N ASP A 93 -12.94 -0.93 21.05
CA ASP A 93 -12.91 -1.58 19.74
C ASP A 93 -11.73 -1.07 18.89
N ALA A 94 -11.47 0.24 18.88
CA ALA A 94 -10.32 0.86 18.22
C ALA A 94 -8.97 0.42 18.83
N GLU A 95 -8.89 0.32 20.16
CA GLU A 95 -7.71 -0.19 20.87
C GLU A 95 -7.44 -1.67 20.55
N ALA A 96 -8.48 -2.47 20.38
CA ALA A 96 -8.36 -3.88 19.99
C ALA A 96 -7.95 -4.01 18.52
N ALA A 97 -8.62 -3.27 17.63
CA ALA A 97 -8.31 -3.18 16.20
C ALA A 97 -6.84 -2.84 15.95
N ALA A 98 -6.33 -1.76 16.55
CA ALA A 98 -4.94 -1.36 16.40
C ALA A 98 -3.93 -2.41 16.89
N LYS A 99 -4.23 -3.13 17.99
CA LYS A 99 -3.40 -4.26 18.45
C LYS A 99 -3.42 -5.41 17.44
N THR A 100 -4.59 -5.76 16.89
CA THR A 100 -4.71 -6.78 15.84
C THR A 100 -3.99 -6.38 14.55
N VAL A 101 -4.02 -5.11 14.14
CA VAL A 101 -3.22 -4.61 13.00
C VAL A 101 -1.72 -4.79 13.27
N ALA A 102 -1.23 -4.44 14.46
CA ALA A 102 0.17 -4.62 14.81
C ALA A 102 0.61 -6.11 14.84
N GLU A 103 -0.26 -7.01 15.30
CA GLU A 103 -0.05 -8.46 15.25
C GLU A 103 -0.04 -9.00 13.80
N ASP A 104 -1.04 -8.61 12.99
CA ASP A 104 -1.17 -9.02 11.59
C ASP A 104 0.01 -8.47 10.74
N VAL A 105 0.47 -7.23 10.96
CA VAL A 105 1.63 -6.62 10.29
C VAL A 105 2.93 -7.37 10.60
N ARG A 106 3.16 -7.77 11.86
CA ARG A 106 4.33 -8.60 12.23
C ARG A 106 4.27 -10.03 11.69
N ALA A 107 3.07 -10.49 11.29
CA ALA A 107 2.86 -11.79 10.67
C ALA A 107 2.99 -11.76 9.13
N VAL A 108 3.20 -10.59 8.51
CA VAL A 108 3.48 -10.49 7.08
C VAL A 108 4.84 -11.11 6.78
N GLU A 109 4.85 -12.20 6.02
CA GLU A 109 6.06 -12.86 5.56
C GLU A 109 6.70 -12.09 4.40
N VAL A 110 8.00 -11.78 4.48
CA VAL A 110 8.75 -11.21 3.35
C VAL A 110 9.09 -12.33 2.35
N PRO A 111 8.65 -12.22 1.07
CA PRO A 111 8.97 -13.17 0.00
C PRO A 111 10.47 -13.43 -0.13
N ALA A 112 10.85 -14.65 -0.54
CA ALA A 112 12.26 -15.02 -0.70
C ALA A 112 12.93 -14.26 -1.86
N GLU A 113 12.14 -13.86 -2.84
CA GLU A 113 12.48 -13.02 -3.97
C GLU A 113 12.93 -11.61 -3.53
N LEU A 114 12.51 -11.18 -2.33
CA LEU A 114 12.90 -9.93 -1.68
C LEU A 114 13.99 -10.11 -0.62
N ASP A 115 14.67 -11.26 -0.53
CA ASP A 115 15.71 -11.55 0.48
C ASP A 115 16.82 -10.45 0.53
N THR A 116 17.10 -9.78 -0.59
CA THR A 116 18.05 -8.64 -0.67
C THR A 116 17.66 -7.45 0.22
N TYR A 117 16.36 -7.18 0.36
CA TYR A 117 15.81 -6.05 1.14
C TYR A 117 15.20 -6.48 2.47
N LYS A 118 15.22 -7.78 2.77
CA LYS A 118 14.45 -8.38 3.86
C LYS A 118 14.68 -7.76 5.22
N SER A 119 15.93 -7.47 5.59
CA SER A 119 16.23 -6.85 6.88
C SER A 119 15.65 -5.43 7.01
N ASP A 120 15.54 -4.70 5.89
CA ASP A 120 15.03 -3.33 5.89
C ASP A 120 13.49 -3.33 5.85
N ILE A 121 12.88 -4.28 5.12
CA ILE A 121 11.44 -4.54 5.13
C ILE A 121 10.99 -4.99 6.52
N GLU A 122 11.65 -5.97 7.14
CA GLU A 122 11.35 -6.42 8.52
C GLU A 122 11.51 -5.28 9.53
N ALA A 123 12.53 -4.42 9.37
CA ALA A 123 12.73 -3.24 10.21
C ALA A 123 11.71 -2.12 9.95
N ALA A 124 11.06 -2.09 8.78
CA ALA A 124 9.97 -1.17 8.47
C ALA A 124 8.63 -1.70 9.04
N LEU A 125 8.32 -2.98 8.84
CA LEU A 125 7.14 -3.65 9.42
C LEU A 125 7.09 -3.51 10.94
N GLU A 126 8.22 -3.65 11.63
CA GLU A 126 8.27 -3.48 13.09
C GLU A 126 8.01 -2.03 13.54
N ASP A 127 8.34 -1.02 12.72
CA ASP A 127 7.99 0.38 13.03
C ASP A 127 6.52 0.68 12.75
N LEU A 128 5.93 0.09 11.69
CA LEU A 128 4.50 0.14 11.44
C LEU A 128 3.71 -0.53 12.57
N ALA A 129 4.14 -1.71 13.01
CA ALA A 129 3.51 -2.42 14.13
C ALA A 129 3.59 -1.61 15.43
N LYS A 130 4.75 -1.01 15.76
CA LYS A 130 4.88 -0.08 16.89
C LYS A 130 3.97 1.13 16.75
N SER A 131 3.84 1.71 15.56
CA SER A 131 2.94 2.84 15.34
C SER A 131 1.53 2.50 15.79
N TYR A 132 0.98 1.34 15.38
CA TYR A 132 -0.33 0.88 15.81
C TYR A 132 -0.40 0.52 17.30
N GLU A 133 0.63 -0.09 17.90
CA GLU A 133 0.68 -0.35 19.35
C GLU A 133 0.68 0.95 20.18
N THR A 134 1.52 1.92 19.80
CA THR A 134 1.59 3.25 20.40
C THR A 134 0.26 3.98 20.22
N ARG A 135 -0.38 3.86 19.05
CA ARG A 135 -1.73 4.40 18.81
C ARG A 135 -2.72 3.81 19.82
N ALA A 136 -2.79 2.48 19.90
CA ALA A 136 -3.67 1.76 20.81
C ALA A 136 -3.44 2.14 22.28
N ALA A 137 -2.18 2.29 22.71
CA ALA A 137 -1.84 2.63 24.09
C ALA A 137 -2.20 4.08 24.48
N ASN A 138 -2.32 4.98 23.51
CA ASN A 138 -2.49 6.42 23.74
C ASN A 138 -3.84 6.99 23.24
N LEU A 139 -4.74 6.17 22.66
CA LEU A 139 -6.05 6.63 22.18
C LEU A 139 -6.75 7.51 23.23
N SER A 140 -7.27 8.65 22.76
CA SER A 140 -7.91 9.65 23.62
C SER A 140 -9.29 10.01 23.08
N ASP A 141 -10.23 10.17 23.99
CA ASP A 141 -11.60 10.64 23.83
C ASP A 141 -11.69 12.18 23.69
N GLU A 142 -10.60 12.90 24.00
CA GLU A 142 -10.50 14.34 23.73
C GLU A 142 -10.60 14.62 22.21
N PRO A 143 -11.38 15.62 21.79
CA PRO A 143 -11.39 16.07 20.40
C PRO A 143 -10.03 16.65 20.03
N GLU A 144 -9.61 16.48 18.77
CA GLU A 144 -8.33 16.98 18.23
C GLU A 144 -7.07 16.41 18.94
N ALA A 145 -7.17 15.31 19.70
CA ALA A 145 -6.02 14.61 20.24
C ALA A 145 -5.04 14.17 19.14
N THR A 146 -3.74 14.46 19.34
CA THR A 146 -2.64 14.13 18.42
C THR A 146 -1.80 12.98 18.97
N TYR A 147 -1.11 12.24 18.07
CA TYR A 147 -0.45 10.99 18.41
C TYR A 147 1.00 10.95 17.93
N GLU A 148 1.73 12.06 18.16
CA GLU A 148 3.04 12.37 17.55
C GLU A 148 4.06 11.21 17.56
N GLU A 149 4.11 10.38 18.61
CA GLU A 149 5.02 9.22 18.67
C GLU A 149 4.60 8.10 17.71
N SER A 150 3.29 7.82 17.61
CA SER A 150 2.72 6.87 16.65
C SER A 150 2.88 7.38 15.22
N ASP A 151 2.62 8.67 15.00
CA ASP A 151 2.76 9.33 13.69
C ASP A 151 4.23 9.31 13.22
N ALA A 152 5.19 9.54 14.13
CA ALA A 152 6.63 9.45 13.84
C ALA A 152 7.10 8.01 13.56
N GLN A 153 6.52 7.01 14.23
CA GLN A 153 6.78 5.60 13.94
C GLN A 153 6.24 5.18 12.56
N PHE A 154 5.06 5.69 12.16
CA PHE A 154 4.53 5.50 10.81
C PHE A 154 5.42 6.15 9.74
N ALA A 155 5.86 7.39 9.97
CA ALA A 155 6.78 8.08 9.06
C ALA A 155 8.13 7.36 8.91
N SER A 156 8.65 6.77 9.99
CA SER A 156 9.86 5.93 9.96
C SER A 156 9.68 4.65 9.12
N PHE A 157 8.48 4.04 9.17
CA PHE A 157 8.11 2.96 8.26
C PHE A 157 8.08 3.42 6.79
N GLU A 158 7.43 4.55 6.48
CA GLU A 158 7.38 5.07 5.11
C GLU A 158 8.78 5.44 4.57
N GLU A 159 9.66 6.06 5.38
CA GLU A 159 11.04 6.40 4.99
C GLU A 159 11.88 5.16 4.64
N LYS A 160 11.75 4.08 5.42
CA LYS A 160 12.43 2.80 5.14
C LYS A 160 11.90 2.14 3.88
N MET A 161 10.58 2.08 3.71
CA MET A 161 9.98 1.50 2.51
C MET A 161 10.28 2.33 1.25
N ALA A 162 10.30 3.65 1.35
CA ALA A 162 10.74 4.54 0.27
C ALA A 162 12.17 4.22 -0.16
N THR A 163 13.10 4.03 0.80
CA THR A 163 14.49 3.66 0.52
C THR A 163 14.57 2.31 -0.23
N VAL A 164 13.87 1.28 0.24
CA VAL A 164 13.80 -0.05 -0.42
C VAL A 164 13.30 0.07 -1.86
N TYR A 165 12.28 0.89 -2.10
CA TYR A 165 11.69 1.08 -3.43
C TYR A 165 12.62 1.87 -4.36
N GLU A 166 13.24 2.94 -3.88
CA GLU A 166 14.18 3.74 -4.66
C GLU A 166 15.45 2.96 -5.02
N ASP A 167 15.99 2.16 -4.10
CA ASP A 167 17.11 1.25 -4.36
C ASP A 167 16.75 0.15 -5.37
N ALA A 168 15.50 -0.32 -5.38
CA ALA A 168 14.97 -1.21 -6.41
C ALA A 168 14.64 -0.49 -7.73
N GLY A 169 14.81 0.83 -7.82
CA GLY A 169 14.50 1.62 -9.02
C GLY A 169 13.00 1.80 -9.29
N LEU A 170 12.17 1.71 -8.25
CA LEU A 170 10.77 2.12 -8.24
C LEU A 170 10.63 3.57 -7.74
N THR A 171 9.41 4.11 -7.82
CA THR A 171 9.05 5.34 -7.12
C THR A 171 8.63 4.98 -5.70
N ALA A 172 9.04 5.76 -4.70
CA ALA A 172 8.60 5.59 -3.31
C ALA A 172 7.06 5.59 -3.21
N PRO A 173 6.46 4.64 -2.48
CA PRO A 173 5.02 4.60 -2.24
C PRO A 173 4.62 5.61 -1.16
N SER A 174 3.32 5.88 -1.04
CA SER A 174 2.74 6.60 0.10
C SER A 174 1.66 5.72 0.70
N PHE A 175 2.03 4.96 1.72
CA PHE A 175 1.10 4.06 2.40
C PHE A 175 -0.01 4.86 3.09
N SER A 176 0.31 6.02 3.65
CA SER A 176 -0.67 6.97 4.21
C SER A 176 -1.75 7.43 3.21
N ALA A 177 -1.52 7.32 1.90
CA ALA A 177 -2.51 7.64 0.87
C ALA A 177 -3.29 6.42 0.34
N ASP A 178 -2.79 5.20 0.58
CA ASP A 178 -3.37 3.94 0.10
C ASP A 178 -4.12 3.15 1.20
N LEU A 179 -3.88 3.46 2.48
CA LEU A 179 -4.70 3.00 3.60
C LEU A 179 -6.07 3.70 3.59
N VAL A 180 -7.11 3.00 4.05
CA VAL A 180 -8.51 3.46 3.89
C VAL A 180 -9.04 4.08 5.18
N ASP A 181 -9.09 5.41 5.20
CA ASP A 181 -9.83 6.24 6.18
C ASP A 181 -11.37 6.14 6.04
#